data_AF-A0A972BX99-F1
#
_entry.id   AF-A0A972BX99-F1
#
_cell.length_a   1.000
_cell.length_b   1.000
_cell.length_c   1.000
_cell.angle_alpha   90.00
_cell.angle_beta   90.00
_cell.angle_gamma   90.00
#
_symmetry.space_group_name_H-M   'P 1'
#
loop_
_entity.id
_entity.type
_entity.pdbx_description
1 polymer ?
#
loop_
_entity_poly.entity_id
_entity_poly.type
_entity_poly.pdbx_seq_one_letter_code
_entity_poly.pdbx_strand_id
1 'polypeptide(L)'
;MTTEYDIETLRKKHDELNRRGIQAAANLETYTKQLEELKRELEEKYGTSDLDELQAKLVAMKEENERRRAEYQAHLESIEKELARIEAEYNAVENAD
;
A
#
# COMPACT_ATOMS: atom_id res chain seq x y z
N MET A 1 -8.12 55.66 -14.57
CA MET A 1 -9.39 55.72 -13.82
C MET A 1 -9.30 54.74 -12.68
N THR A 2 -9.14 55.24 -11.45
CA THR A 2 -9.22 54.43 -10.23
C THR A 2 -10.68 54.03 -10.05
N THR A 3 -10.96 52.74 -10.11
CA THR A 3 -12.29 52.18 -9.86
C THR A 3 -12.63 52.39 -8.39
N GLU A 4 -13.31 53.48 -8.09
CA GLU A 4 -13.88 53.76 -6.77
C GLU A 4 -15.06 52.79 -6.58
N TYR A 5 -14.83 51.69 -5.87
CA TYR A 5 -15.88 50.74 -5.55
C TYR A 5 -16.81 51.37 -4.51
N ASP A 6 -18.10 51.44 -4.83
CA ASP A 6 -19.13 51.79 -3.86
C ASP A 6 -19.06 50.87 -2.62
N ILE A 7 -19.32 51.43 -1.43
CA ILE A 7 -19.16 50.76 -0.13
C ILE A 7 -19.93 49.44 -0.09
N GLU A 8 -21.09 49.37 -0.74
CA GLU A 8 -21.87 48.14 -0.85
C GLU A 8 -21.17 47.04 -1.66
N THR A 9 -20.44 47.42 -2.72
CA THR A 9 -19.68 46.47 -3.53
C THR A 9 -18.47 45.93 -2.76
N LEU A 10 -17.82 46.78 -1.96
CA LEU A 10 -16.73 46.38 -1.08
C LEU A 10 -17.22 45.42 0.02
N ARG A 11 -18.39 45.68 0.63
CA ARG A 11 -18.99 44.77 1.62
C ARG A 11 -19.36 43.41 1.02
N LYS A 12 -19.99 43.39 -0.16
CA LYS A 12 -20.32 42.12 -0.85
C LYS A 12 -19.07 41.29 -1.16
N LYS A 13 -18.01 41.93 -1.64
CA LYS A 13 -16.72 41.25 -1.91
C LYS A 13 -16.08 40.72 -0.63
N HIS A 14 -16.11 41.50 0.45
CA HIS A 14 -15.61 41.06 1.75
C HIS A 14 -16.37 39.83 2.24
N ASP A 15 -17.70 39.84 2.17
CA ASP A 15 -18.53 38.72 2.62
C ASP A 15 -18.31 37.47 1.77
N GLU A 16 -18.11 37.62 0.45
CA GLU A 16 -17.74 36.52 -0.44
C GLU A 16 -16.37 35.94 -0.10
N LEU A 17 -15.37 36.80 0.08
CA LEU A 17 -14.02 36.38 0.46
C LEU A 17 -14.00 35.70 1.84
N ASN A 18 -14.77 36.21 2.79
CA ASN A 18 -14.89 35.61 4.11
C ASN A 18 -15.54 34.23 4.05
N ARG A 19 -16.61 34.06 3.27
CA ARG A 19 -17.23 32.74 3.03
C ARG A 19 -16.24 31.77 2.39
N ARG A 20 -15.48 32.21 1.39
CA ARG A 20 -14.43 31.40 0.75
C ARG A 20 -13.31 31.04 1.72
N GLY A 21 -12.92 31.97 2.60
CA GLY A 21 -11.92 31.74 3.64
C GLY A 21 -12.36 30.68 4.65
N ILE A 22 -13.61 30.76 5.12
CA ILE A 22 -14.21 29.76 6.02
C ILE A 22 -14.24 28.39 5.34
N GLN A 23 -14.65 28.31 4.08
CA GLN A 23 -14.68 27.05 3.33
C GLN A 23 -13.28 26.46 3.12
N ALA A 24 -12.29 27.30 2.79
CA ALA A 24 -10.91 26.86 2.65
C ALA A 24 -10.33 26.35 3.98
N ALA A 25 -10.63 27.02 5.10
CA ALA A 25 -10.22 26.58 6.43
C ALA A 25 -10.85 25.21 6.81
N ALA A 26 -12.14 25.03 6.54
CA ALA A 26 -12.83 23.76 6.80
C ALA A 26 -12.26 22.60 5.94
N ASN A 27 -11.95 22.90 4.68
CA ASN A 27 -11.31 21.92 3.79
C ASN A 27 -9.89 21.57 4.27
N LEU A 28 -9.11 22.57 4.68
CA LEU A 28 -7.76 22.36 5.21
C LEU A 28 -7.79 21.47 6.46
N GLU A 29 -8.70 21.72 7.39
CA GLU A 29 -8.87 20.89 8.59
C GLU A 29 -9.22 19.44 8.21
N THR A 30 -10.12 19.26 7.24
CA THR A 30 -10.54 17.93 6.76
C THR A 30 -9.37 17.17 6.12
N TYR A 31 -8.64 17.80 5.20
CA TYR A 31 -7.50 17.16 4.53
C TYR A 31 -6.35 16.87 5.49
N THR A 32 -6.15 17.72 6.51
CA THR A 32 -5.15 17.48 7.55
C THR A 32 -5.49 16.25 8.36
N LYS A 33 -6.75 16.09 8.81
CA LYS A 33 -7.21 14.89 9.53
C LYS A 33 -7.05 13.62 8.69
N GLN A 34 -7.46 13.68 7.42
CA GLN A 34 -7.30 12.54 6.49
C GLN A 34 -5.82 12.16 6.29
N LEU A 35 -4.93 13.15 6.21
CA LEU A 35 -3.49 12.90 6.10
C LEU A 35 -2.94 12.24 7.37
N GLU A 36 -3.33 12.70 8.54
CA GLU A 36 -2.92 12.11 9.82
C GLU A 36 -3.44 10.68 10.00
N GLU A 37 -4.70 10.42 9.64
CA GLU A 37 -5.27 9.08 9.64
C GLU A 37 -4.50 8.14 8.72
N LEU A 38 -4.21 8.58 7.49
CA LEU A 38 -3.43 7.79 6.54
C LEU A 38 -2.01 7.52 7.03
N LYS A 39 -1.34 8.51 7.62
CA LYS A 39 -0.01 8.32 8.21
C LYS A 39 -0.04 7.30 9.34
N ARG A 40 -1.03 7.39 10.23
CA ARG A 40 -1.20 6.43 11.33
C ARG A 40 -1.46 5.03 10.81
N GLU A 41 -2.31 4.86 9.79
CA GLU A 41 -2.54 3.54 9.18
C GLU A 41 -1.27 2.95 8.55
N LEU A 42 -0.46 3.78 7.91
CA LEU A 42 0.81 3.33 7.32
C LEU A 42 1.84 2.97 8.41
N GLU A 43 1.94 3.77 9.47
CA GLU A 43 2.79 3.46 10.63
C GLU A 43 2.34 2.18 11.36
N GLU A 44 1.04 1.95 11.52
CA GLU A 44 0.51 0.74 12.16
C GLU A 44 0.76 -0.52 11.31
N LYS A 45 0.50 -0.46 9.99
CA LYS A 45 0.62 -1.62 9.10
C LYS A 45 2.05 -1.91 8.68
N TYR A 46 2.87 -0.89 8.49
CA TYR A 46 4.19 -1.01 7.87
C TYR A 46 5.33 -0.48 8.74
N GLY A 47 5.02 0.13 9.89
CA GLY A 47 6.00 0.72 10.80
C GLY A 47 6.54 2.09 10.37
N THR A 48 6.07 2.62 9.23
CA THR A 48 6.52 3.89 8.66
C THR A 48 5.47 4.48 7.74
N SER A 49 5.40 5.81 7.70
CA SER A 49 4.61 6.59 6.73
C SER A 49 5.46 7.21 5.63
N ASP A 50 6.77 6.92 5.61
CA ASP A 50 7.71 7.38 4.59
C ASP A 50 7.55 6.56 3.30
N LEU A 51 7.36 7.25 2.18
CA LEU A 51 7.10 6.61 0.88
C LEU A 51 8.29 5.78 0.38
N ASP A 52 9.51 6.26 0.58
CA ASP A 52 10.73 5.58 0.14
C ASP A 52 10.98 4.34 0.99
N GLU A 53 10.73 4.41 2.30
CA GLU A 53 10.82 3.25 3.20
C GLU A 53 9.73 2.20 2.89
N LEU A 54 8.51 2.61 2.58
CA LEU A 54 7.44 1.70 2.13
C LEU A 54 7.82 1.00 0.82
N GLN A 55 8.44 1.72 -0.11
CA GLN A 55 8.89 1.15 -1.38
C GLN A 55 10.05 0.16 -1.17
N ALA A 56 10.99 0.46 -0.27
CA ALA A 56 12.05 -0.48 0.11
C ALA A 56 11.48 -1.75 0.76
N LYS A 57 10.50 -1.62 1.67
CA LYS A 57 9.80 -2.76 2.28
C LYS A 57 9.08 -3.62 1.24
N LEU A 58 8.45 -3.00 0.25
CA LEU A 58 7.78 -3.71 -0.84
C LEU A 58 8.78 -4.54 -1.68
N VAL A 59 9.94 -3.98 -2.00
CA VAL A 59 11.00 -4.71 -2.72
C VAL A 59 11.50 -5.89 -1.89
N ALA A 60 11.84 -5.67 -0.62
CA ALA A 60 12.29 -6.73 0.28
C ALA A 60 11.23 -7.85 0.44
N MET A 61 9.94 -7.49 0.54
CA MET A 61 8.85 -8.48 0.59
C MET A 61 8.74 -9.29 -0.71
N LYS A 62 8.97 -8.67 -1.87
CA LYS A 62 8.96 -9.39 -3.15
C LYS A 62 10.13 -10.36 -3.26
N GLU A 63 11.34 -9.94 -2.92
CA GLU A 63 12.52 -10.78 -2.93
C GLU A 63 12.37 -11.97 -1.98
N GLU A 64 11.87 -11.73 -0.77
CA GLU A 64 11.60 -12.81 0.20
C GLU A 64 10.52 -13.78 -0.30
N ASN A 65 9.47 -13.28 -0.95
CA ASN A 65 8.45 -14.15 -1.55
C ASN A 65 9.02 -14.99 -2.69
N GLU A 66 9.90 -14.43 -3.53
CA GLU A 66 10.57 -15.17 -4.59
C GLU A 66 11.50 -16.26 -4.02
N ARG A 67 12.29 -15.93 -2.99
CA ARG A 67 13.12 -16.89 -2.27
C ARG A 67 12.28 -18.04 -1.71
N ARG A 68 11.21 -17.73 -0.98
CA ARG A 68 10.29 -18.73 -0.41
C ARG A 68 9.63 -19.58 -1.49
N ARG A 69 9.27 -18.99 -2.64
CA ARG A 69 8.74 -19.76 -3.77
C ARG A 69 9.76 -20.74 -4.32
N ALA A 70 11.01 -20.31 -4.51
CA ALA A 70 12.08 -21.16 -5.01
C ALA A 70 12.39 -22.32 -4.05
N GLU A 71 12.43 -22.05 -2.75
CA GLU A 71 12.59 -23.08 -1.72
C GLU A 71 11.44 -24.08 -1.73
N TYR A 72 10.20 -23.60 -1.85
CA TYR A 72 9.03 -24.45 -1.92
C TYR A 72 9.02 -25.32 -3.19
N GLN A 73 9.42 -24.77 -4.33
CA GLN A 73 9.57 -25.49 -5.59
C GLN A 73 10.62 -26.61 -5.47
N ALA A 74 11.79 -26.31 -4.91
CA ALA A 74 12.83 -27.32 -4.68
C ALA A 74 12.36 -28.43 -3.74
N HIS A 75 11.57 -28.09 -2.72
CA HIS A 75 11.00 -29.06 -1.80
C HIS A 75 9.99 -29.99 -2.50
N LEU A 76 9.10 -29.43 -3.34
CA LEU A 76 8.16 -30.20 -4.15
C LEU A 76 8.89 -31.17 -5.08
N GLU A 77 9.91 -30.71 -5.80
CA GLU A 77 10.70 -31.56 -6.70
C GLU A 77 11.41 -32.70 -5.95
N SER A 78 11.84 -32.46 -4.71
CA SER A 78 12.41 -33.50 -3.86
C SER A 78 11.37 -34.55 -3.49
N ILE A 79 10.18 -34.12 -3.10
CA ILE A 79 9.06 -35.02 -2.75
C ILE A 79 8.66 -35.85 -3.98
N GLU A 80 8.53 -35.23 -5.14
CA GLU A 80 8.17 -35.92 -6.39
C GLU A 80 9.22 -36.99 -6.76
N LYS A 81 10.51 -36.68 -6.62
CA LYS A 81 11.58 -37.66 -6.86
C LYS A 81 11.52 -38.83 -5.88
N GLU A 82 11.26 -38.55 -4.60
CA GLU A 82 11.19 -39.59 -3.58
C GLU A 82 9.96 -40.48 -3.77
N LEU A 83 8.82 -39.90 -4.12
CA LEU A 83 7.61 -40.64 -4.51
C LEU A 83 7.87 -41.53 -5.73
N ALA A 84 8.47 -41.00 -6.80
CA ALA A 84 8.80 -41.78 -7.99
C ALA A 84 9.75 -42.94 -7.67
N ARG A 85 10.70 -42.76 -6.73
CA ARG A 85 11.57 -43.84 -6.27
C ARG A 85 10.76 -44.92 -5.54
N ILE A 86 9.89 -44.53 -4.62
CA ILE A 86 9.04 -45.46 -3.85
C ILE A 86 8.11 -46.22 -4.79
N GLU A 87 7.50 -45.55 -5.76
CA GLU A 87 6.64 -46.19 -6.77
C GLU A 87 7.42 -47.19 -7.63
N ALA A 88 8.64 -46.86 -8.05
CA ALA A 88 9.49 -47.78 -8.80
C ALA A 88 9.92 -49.00 -7.97
N GLU A 89 10.27 -48.80 -6.70
CA GLU A 89 10.59 -49.88 -5.75
C GLU A 89 9.38 -50.80 -5.54
N TYR A 90 8.19 -50.23 -5.34
CA TYR A 90 6.95 -50.99 -5.16
C TYR A 90 6.61 -51.83 -6.39
N ASN A 91 6.63 -51.23 -7.58
CA ASN A 91 6.37 -51.93 -8.83
C ASN A 91 7.41 -53.04 -9.09
N ALA A 92 8.68 -52.83 -8.74
CA ALA A 92 9.71 -53.86 -8.89
C ALA A 92 9.48 -55.07 -7.97
N VAL A 93 8.93 -54.85 -6.78
CA VAL A 93 8.56 -55.94 -5.85
C VAL A 93 7.30 -56.67 -6.34
N GLU A 94 6.28 -55.95 -6.80
CA GLU A 94 5.03 -56.55 -7.29
C GLU A 94 5.22 -57.42 -8.55
N ASN A 95 6.16 -57.07 -9.43
CA ASN A 95 6.46 -57.84 -10.64
C ASN A 95 7.47 -58.99 -10.41
N ALA A 96 7.96 -59.17 -9.18
CA ALA A 96 8.92 -60.21 -8.81
C ALA A 96 8.28 -61.42 -8.07
N ASP A 97 7.01 -61.31 -7.68
CA ASP A 97 6.14 -62.41 -7.19
C ASP A 97 5.24 -62.96 -8.31
#